data_AF-A0A7D5NCE7-F1
#
_entry.id   AF-A0A7D5NCE7-F1
#
_cell.length_a   1.000
_cell.length_b   1.000
_cell.length_c   1.000
_cell.angle_alpha   90.00
_cell.angle_beta   90.00
_cell.angle_gamma   90.00
#
_symmetry.space_group_name_H-M   'P 1'
#
loop_
_entity.id
_entity.type
_entity.pdbx_description
1 polymer ?
#
loop_
_entity_poly.entity_id
_entity_poly.type
_entity_poly.pdbx_seq_one_letter_code
_entity_poly.pdbx_strand_id
1 'polypeptide(L)'
;MGTDYETDVVAWASEQARLIRAGRFDLLDREHIAEEIEDVGKSEQRELATRMAVLLSHLLKWQHQPERRGASWEVTISNQRQRMARHLNKTPSLRHCLNDPDWWADAWSDACDLASAETGIGIDKLPRHCPWAIATEVLDESWLPNG
;
A
#
# COMPACT_ATOMS: atom_id res chain seq x y z
N MET A 1 -27.25 -25.81 6.17
CA MET A 1 -27.07 -24.92 5.00
C MET A 1 -25.97 -23.97 5.39
N GLY A 2 -24.78 -24.13 4.81
CA GLY A 2 -23.65 -23.26 5.10
C GLY A 2 -23.89 -21.88 4.50
N THR A 3 -23.32 -20.85 5.11
CA THR A 3 -23.25 -19.51 4.53
C THR A 3 -22.47 -19.59 3.22
N ASP A 4 -22.99 -18.94 2.17
CA ASP A 4 -22.36 -18.96 0.85
C ASP A 4 -21.25 -17.92 0.75
N TYR A 5 -20.07 -18.34 0.30
CA TYR A 5 -18.86 -17.53 0.17
C TYR A 5 -19.10 -16.30 -0.74
N GLU A 6 -19.74 -16.53 -1.88
CA GLU A 6 -20.02 -15.51 -2.90
C GLU A 6 -21.04 -14.46 -2.45
N THR A 7 -21.89 -14.81 -1.48
CA THR A 7 -23.02 -13.96 -1.06
C THR A 7 -22.70 -13.13 0.19
N ASP A 8 -21.96 -13.69 1.14
CA ASP A 8 -21.57 -12.99 2.38
C ASP A 8 -20.25 -13.57 2.94
N VAL A 9 -19.13 -13.04 2.44
CA VAL A 9 -17.77 -13.48 2.84
C VAL A 9 -17.52 -13.32 4.35
N VAL A 10 -18.12 -12.32 5.00
CA VAL A 10 -17.91 -12.06 6.44
C VAL A 10 -18.61 -13.12 7.27
N ALA A 11 -19.85 -13.46 6.93
CA ALA A 11 -20.59 -14.52 7.60
C ALA A 11 -20.01 -15.91 7.29
N TRP A 12 -19.54 -16.15 6.06
CA TRP A 12 -18.80 -17.37 5.69
C TRP A 12 -17.50 -17.50 6.51
N ALA A 13 -16.65 -16.48 6.57
CA ALA A 13 -15.38 -16.53 7.28
C ALA A 13 -15.58 -16.74 8.79
N SER A 14 -16.62 -16.13 9.36
CA SER A 14 -17.02 -16.36 10.76
C SER A 14 -17.40 -17.81 11.03
N GLU A 15 -18.15 -18.44 10.12
CA GLU A 15 -18.55 -19.83 10.22
C GLU A 15 -17.34 -20.77 10.06
N GLN A 16 -16.48 -20.56 9.07
CA GLN A 16 -15.24 -21.34 8.91
C GLN A 16 -14.36 -21.26 10.17
N ALA A 17 -14.19 -20.06 10.75
CA ALA A 17 -13.45 -19.89 11.99
C ALA A 17 -14.11 -20.60 13.18
N ARG A 18 -15.45 -20.68 13.23
CA ARG A 18 -16.19 -21.44 14.25
C ARG A 18 -15.95 -22.94 14.10
N LEU A 19 -15.99 -23.47 12.88
CA LEU A 19 -15.72 -24.88 12.56
C LEU A 19 -14.29 -25.29 12.92
N ILE A 20 -13.30 -24.45 12.59
CA ILE A 20 -11.89 -24.64 12.99
C ILE A 20 -11.77 -24.75 14.51
N ARG A 21 -12.33 -23.80 15.26
CA ARG A 21 -12.27 -23.81 16.73
C ARG A 21 -12.99 -25.00 17.37
N ALA A 22 -14.03 -25.52 16.71
CA ALA A 22 -14.77 -26.71 17.14
C ALA A 22 -14.11 -28.04 16.71
N GLY A 23 -12.97 -28.00 15.99
CA GLY A 23 -12.29 -29.19 15.47
C GLY A 23 -13.08 -29.92 14.38
N ARG A 24 -14.06 -29.25 13.75
CA ARG A 24 -14.95 -29.82 12.72
C ARG A 24 -14.37 -29.64 11.33
N PHE A 25 -13.17 -30.20 11.13
CA PHE A 25 -12.42 -30.08 9.87
C PHE A 25 -13.12 -30.75 8.68
N ASP A 26 -14.03 -31.70 8.95
CA ASP A 26 -14.88 -32.37 7.96
C ASP A 26 -15.85 -31.41 7.24
N LEU A 27 -16.15 -30.26 7.84
CA LEU A 27 -17.11 -29.29 7.33
C LEU A 27 -16.46 -28.05 6.70
N LEU A 28 -15.12 -28.00 6.63
CA LEU A 28 -14.42 -26.83 6.12
C LEU A 28 -14.51 -26.71 4.61
N ASP A 29 -14.68 -25.48 4.17
CA ASP A 29 -14.55 -25.08 2.79
C ASP A 29 -13.07 -24.82 2.44
N ARG A 30 -12.35 -25.91 2.20
CA ARG A 30 -10.87 -25.90 2.15
C ARG A 30 -10.30 -25.11 0.96
N GLU A 31 -11.02 -25.05 -0.16
CA GLU A 31 -10.58 -24.36 -1.37
C GLU A 31 -10.62 -22.85 -1.15
N HIS A 32 -11.79 -22.31 -0.79
CA HIS A 32 -11.93 -20.87 -0.51
C HIS A 32 -11.10 -20.42 0.70
N ILE A 33 -10.89 -21.27 1.73
CA ILE A 33 -9.96 -20.95 2.83
C ILE A 33 -8.52 -20.79 2.32
N ALA A 34 -8.07 -21.67 1.42
CA ALA A 34 -6.73 -21.58 0.87
C ALA A 34 -6.57 -20.30 0.04
N GLU A 35 -7.55 -19.98 -0.80
CA GLU A 35 -7.59 -18.74 -1.58
C GLU A 35 -7.52 -17.50 -0.69
N GLU A 36 -8.34 -17.43 0.36
CA GLU A 36 -8.33 -16.31 1.31
C GLU A 36 -6.98 -16.16 2.03
N ILE A 37 -6.34 -17.27 2.42
CA ILE A 37 -5.01 -17.23 3.04
C ILE A 37 -3.95 -16.71 2.06
N GLU A 38 -4.02 -17.12 0.79
CA GLU A 38 -3.13 -16.62 -0.26
C GLU A 38 -3.37 -15.14 -0.55
N ASP A 39 -4.63 -14.69 -0.50
CA ASP A 39 -5.03 -13.32 -0.78
C ASP A 39 -4.75 -12.34 0.36
N VAL A 40 -4.68 -12.80 1.61
CA VAL A 40 -4.18 -12.00 2.74
C VAL A 40 -2.77 -11.46 2.44
N GLY A 41 -1.88 -12.29 1.92
CA GLY A 41 -0.53 -11.85 1.55
C GLY A 41 -0.54 -10.77 0.46
N LYS A 42 -1.35 -10.99 -0.59
CA LYS A 42 -1.47 -10.05 -1.72
C LYS A 42 -2.13 -8.73 -1.31
N SER A 43 -3.12 -8.76 -0.42
CA SER A 43 -3.81 -7.55 0.03
C SER A 43 -2.89 -6.65 0.87
N GLU A 44 -2.10 -7.23 1.78
CA GLU A 44 -1.10 -6.50 2.57
C GLU A 44 -0.03 -5.84 1.67
N GLN A 45 0.43 -6.54 0.63
CA GLN A 45 1.38 -5.98 -0.35
C GLN A 45 0.78 -4.83 -1.17
N ARG A 46 -0.47 -4.98 -1.63
CA ARG A 46 -1.21 -3.94 -2.36
C ARG A 46 -1.51 -2.72 -1.50
N GLU A 47 -1.85 -2.90 -0.24
CA GLU A 47 -2.04 -1.78 0.69
C GLU A 47 -0.73 -1.00 0.87
N LEU A 48 0.39 -1.71 1.05
CA LEU A 48 1.70 -1.06 1.15
C LEU A 48 2.03 -0.27 -0.13
N ALA A 49 1.77 -0.85 -1.31
CA ALA A 49 2.00 -0.19 -2.61
C ALA A 49 1.15 1.08 -2.73
N THR A 50 -0.13 1.00 -2.38
CA THR A 50 -1.06 2.14 -2.40
C THR A 50 -0.57 3.27 -1.50
N ARG A 51 -0.10 2.94 -0.29
CA ARG A 51 0.44 3.92 0.66
C ARG A 51 1.72 4.57 0.12
N MET A 52 2.61 3.78 -0.48
CA MET A 52 3.82 4.27 -1.12
C MET A 52 3.49 5.22 -2.27
N ALA A 53 2.54 4.86 -3.15
CA ALA A 53 2.11 5.70 -4.27
C ALA A 53 1.56 7.06 -3.80
N VAL A 54 0.75 7.07 -2.75
CA VAL A 54 0.24 8.31 -2.15
C VAL A 54 1.36 9.17 -1.54
N LEU A 55 2.35 8.55 -0.88
CA LEU A 55 3.52 9.26 -0.36
C LEU A 55 4.32 9.89 -1.50
N LEU A 56 4.71 9.10 -2.49
CA LEU A 56 5.52 9.52 -3.63
C LEU A 56 4.83 10.62 -4.45
N SER A 57 3.52 10.52 -4.68
CA SER A 57 2.75 11.57 -5.38
C SER A 57 2.78 12.89 -4.61
N HIS A 58 2.72 12.87 -3.28
CA HIS A 58 2.85 14.08 -2.47
C HIS A 58 4.27 14.65 -2.49
N LEU A 59 5.30 13.82 -2.53
CA LEU A 59 6.68 14.27 -2.72
C LEU A 59 6.87 14.88 -4.12
N LEU A 60 6.26 14.32 -5.17
CA LEU A 60 6.29 14.90 -6.53
C LEU A 60 5.59 16.26 -6.56
N LYS A 61 4.38 16.34 -5.97
CA LYS A 61 3.67 17.60 -5.77
C LYS A 61 4.52 18.64 -5.04
N TRP A 62 5.21 18.21 -3.98
CA TRP A 62 6.12 19.07 -3.23
C TRP A 62 7.27 19.60 -4.10
N GLN A 63 7.87 18.74 -4.93
CA GLN A 63 8.98 19.11 -5.81
C GLN A 63 8.54 20.11 -6.89
N HIS A 64 7.36 19.89 -7.48
CA HIS A 64 6.94 20.57 -8.70
C HIS A 64 5.96 21.75 -8.51
N GLN A 65 5.31 21.88 -7.35
CA GLN A 65 4.40 22.99 -7.03
C GLN A 65 4.83 23.73 -5.76
N PRO A 66 6.02 24.38 -5.73
CA PRO A 66 6.54 25.05 -4.54
C PRO A 66 5.59 26.09 -3.94
N GLU A 67 4.81 26.77 -4.79
CA GLU A 67 3.79 27.75 -4.41
C GLU A 67 2.57 27.17 -3.67
N ARG A 68 2.38 25.84 -3.72
CA ARG A 68 1.27 25.14 -3.04
C ARG A 68 1.72 24.34 -1.82
N ARG A 69 3.02 24.39 -1.49
CA ARG A 69 3.56 23.78 -0.27
C ARG A 69 2.88 24.38 0.96
N GLY A 70 2.59 23.53 1.93
CA GLY A 70 2.01 23.97 3.19
C GLY A 70 1.66 22.80 4.11
N ALA A 71 1.17 23.17 5.30
CA ALA A 71 0.92 22.24 6.40
C ALA A 71 0.08 21.02 6.02
N SER A 72 -0.92 21.18 5.13
CA SER A 72 -1.74 20.04 4.70
C SER A 72 -0.93 18.97 3.98
N TRP A 73 0.05 19.33 3.15
CA TRP A 73 0.88 18.37 2.43
C TRP A 73 1.93 17.75 3.34
N GLU A 74 2.56 18.55 4.20
CA GLU A 74 3.49 18.07 5.22
C GLU A 74 2.83 17.02 6.14
N VAL A 75 1.59 17.30 6.59
CA VAL A 75 0.80 16.39 7.41
C VAL A 75 0.49 15.10 6.65
N THR A 76 0.12 15.17 5.37
CA THR A 76 -0.12 13.95 4.57
C THR A 76 1.16 13.12 4.42
N ILE A 77 2.28 13.74 4.08
CA ILE A 77 3.59 13.07 3.92
C ILE A 77 3.99 12.38 5.23
N SER A 78 3.96 13.12 6.34
CA SER A 78 4.29 12.60 7.67
C SER A 78 3.37 11.43 8.06
N ASN A 79 2.06 11.56 7.84
CA ASN A 79 1.10 10.50 8.13
C ASN A 79 1.34 9.24 7.29
N GLN A 80 1.65 9.36 6.01
CA GLN A 80 1.94 8.18 5.17
C GLN A 80 3.22 7.48 5.64
N ARG A 81 4.30 8.22 5.89
CA ARG A 81 5.55 7.66 6.46
C ARG A 81 5.29 6.92 7.77
N GLN A 82 4.58 7.54 8.70
CA GLN A 82 4.26 6.91 9.99
C GLN A 82 3.39 5.65 9.83
N ARG A 83 2.39 5.69 8.96
CA ARG A 83 1.51 4.53 8.70
C ARG A 83 2.28 3.39 8.05
N MET A 84 3.16 3.68 7.09
CA MET A 84 4.03 2.67 6.48
C MET A 84 4.99 2.06 7.50
N ALA A 85 5.64 2.88 8.33
CA ALA A 85 6.53 2.38 9.38
C ALA A 85 5.77 1.45 10.35
N ARG A 86 4.55 1.82 10.77
CA ARG A 86 3.70 0.97 11.59
C ARG A 86 3.31 -0.33 10.88
N HIS A 87 2.99 -0.28 9.59
CA HIS A 87 2.64 -1.44 8.78
C HIS A 87 3.80 -2.43 8.69
N LEU A 88 4.99 -1.95 8.30
CA LEU A 88 6.22 -2.76 8.22
C LEU A 88 6.66 -3.32 9.57
N ASN A 89 6.34 -2.64 10.68
CA ASN A 89 6.60 -3.15 12.03
C ASN A 89 5.63 -4.26 12.43
N LYS A 90 4.36 -4.16 12.04
CA LYS A 90 3.34 -5.20 12.30
C LYS A 90 3.50 -6.43 11.39
N THR A 91 3.94 -6.21 10.15
CA THR A 91 4.12 -7.26 9.15
C THR A 91 5.55 -7.21 8.60
N PRO A 92 6.55 -7.68 9.38
CA PRO A 92 7.98 -7.60 9.01
C PRO A 92 8.34 -8.21 7.67
N SER A 93 7.60 -9.24 7.25
CA SER A 93 7.81 -9.89 5.96
C SER A 93 7.72 -8.87 4.84
N LEU A 94 6.79 -7.90 4.84
CA LEU A 94 6.60 -6.90 3.78
C LEU A 94 7.83 -6.03 3.47
N ARG A 95 8.87 -6.03 4.31
CA ARG A 95 10.13 -5.32 3.98
C ARG A 95 10.80 -5.85 2.71
N HIS A 96 10.51 -7.09 2.28
CA HIS A 96 11.03 -7.60 1.01
C HIS A 96 10.49 -6.81 -0.20
N CYS A 97 9.24 -6.32 -0.15
CA CYS A 97 8.64 -5.53 -1.22
C CYS A 97 9.44 -4.24 -1.49
N LEU A 98 10.06 -3.66 -0.46
CA LEU A 98 10.88 -2.46 -0.63
C LEU A 98 12.16 -2.70 -1.44
N ASN A 99 12.53 -3.95 -1.70
CA ASN A 99 13.65 -4.33 -2.56
C ASN A 99 13.18 -4.99 -3.88
N ASP A 100 11.87 -5.08 -4.10
CA ASP A 100 11.27 -5.69 -5.29
C ASP A 100 11.12 -4.64 -6.40
N PRO A 101 11.83 -4.77 -7.54
CA PRO A 101 11.79 -3.80 -8.62
C PRO A 101 10.40 -3.66 -9.28
N ASP A 102 9.63 -4.75 -9.38
CA ASP A 102 8.33 -4.74 -10.05
C ASP A 102 7.31 -4.03 -9.17
N TRP A 103 7.32 -4.33 -7.86
CA TRP A 103 6.52 -3.61 -6.87
C TRP A 103 6.80 -2.10 -6.88
N TRP A 104 8.08 -1.72 -7.04
CA TRP A 104 8.47 -0.32 -7.15
C TRP A 104 8.02 0.35 -8.44
N ALA A 105 8.09 -0.37 -9.56
CA ALA A 105 7.63 0.14 -10.84
C ALA A 105 6.13 0.45 -10.79
N ASP A 106 5.33 -0.46 -10.22
CA ASP A 106 3.89 -0.27 -10.03
C ASP A 106 3.60 0.92 -9.12
N ALA A 107 4.20 0.96 -7.92
CA ALA A 107 3.98 2.05 -6.96
C ALA A 107 4.43 3.42 -7.50
N TRP A 108 5.51 3.47 -8.30
CA TRP A 108 5.98 4.70 -8.94
C TRP A 108 5.05 5.14 -10.08
N SER A 109 4.55 4.21 -10.89
CA SER A 109 3.58 4.50 -11.95
C SER A 109 2.32 5.12 -11.35
N ASP A 110 1.74 4.48 -10.34
CA ASP A 110 0.56 4.97 -9.62
C ASP A 110 0.81 6.36 -9.02
N ALA A 111 2.00 6.59 -8.45
CA ALA A 111 2.38 7.89 -7.90
C ALA A 111 2.41 8.99 -8.97
N CYS A 112 2.95 8.67 -10.15
CA CYS A 112 3.02 9.61 -11.26
C CYS A 112 1.63 9.94 -11.80
N ASP A 113 0.75 8.94 -11.92
CA ASP A 113 -0.64 9.14 -12.35
C ASP A 113 -1.41 10.00 -11.35
N LEU A 114 -1.30 9.72 -10.05
CA LEU A 114 -1.90 10.54 -8.98
C LEU A 114 -1.38 11.98 -9.00
N ALA A 115 -0.07 12.17 -9.10
CA ALA A 115 0.53 13.50 -9.14
C ALA A 115 0.08 14.26 -10.40
N SER A 116 0.11 13.62 -11.57
CA SER A 116 -0.35 14.17 -12.85
C SER A 116 -1.80 14.63 -12.76
N ALA A 117 -2.70 13.76 -12.26
CA ALA A 117 -4.11 14.05 -12.13
C ALA A 117 -4.41 15.24 -11.20
N GLU A 118 -3.70 15.36 -10.07
CA GLU A 118 -3.95 16.42 -9.08
C GLU A 118 -3.28 17.76 -9.40
N THR A 119 -2.17 17.72 -10.16
CA THR A 119 -1.36 18.92 -10.45
C THR A 119 -1.53 19.46 -11.86
N GLY A 120 -2.00 18.64 -12.80
CA GLY A 120 -1.99 18.93 -14.23
C GLY A 120 -0.59 18.86 -14.86
N ILE A 121 0.42 18.36 -14.15
CA ILE A 121 1.76 18.10 -14.71
C ILE A 121 1.63 16.94 -15.70
N GLY A 122 2.07 17.14 -16.94
CA GLY A 122 2.12 16.06 -17.93
C GLY A 122 3.02 14.92 -17.45
N ILE A 123 2.54 13.68 -17.60
CA ILE A 123 3.26 12.46 -17.21
C ILE A 123 4.65 12.39 -17.86
N ASP A 124 4.81 12.97 -19.05
CA ASP A 124 6.04 13.07 -19.82
C ASP A 124 7.11 13.95 -19.15
N LYS A 125 6.71 14.82 -18.23
CA LYS A 125 7.59 15.69 -17.45
C LYS A 125 8.06 15.05 -16.14
N LEU A 126 7.44 13.95 -15.74
CA LEU A 126 7.83 13.21 -14.54
C LEU A 126 8.95 12.22 -14.88
N PRO A 127 9.88 11.96 -13.94
CA PRO A 127 10.92 10.97 -14.14
C PRO A 127 10.35 9.57 -14.40
N ARG A 128 10.94 8.83 -15.35
CA ARG A 128 10.53 7.44 -15.65
C ARG A 128 10.76 6.47 -14.49
N HIS A 129 11.72 6.77 -13.62
CA HIS A 129 12.02 6.01 -12.42
C HIS A 129 12.14 6.97 -11.24
N CYS A 130 11.80 6.48 -10.03
CA CYS A 130 11.97 7.25 -8.81
C CYS A 130 13.42 7.74 -8.68
N PRO A 131 13.67 9.06 -8.61
CA PRO A 131 15.02 9.59 -8.48
C PRO A 131 15.53 9.56 -7.03
N TRP A 132 14.69 9.14 -6.07
CA TRP A 132 14.98 9.24 -4.64
C TRP A 132 15.32 7.89 -4.02
N ALA A 133 16.30 7.90 -3.12
CA ALA A 133 16.69 6.76 -2.33
C ALA A 133 15.66 6.47 -1.23
N ILE A 134 15.17 5.24 -1.20
CA ILE A 134 14.04 4.83 -0.35
C ILE A 134 14.34 5.05 1.13
N ALA A 135 15.48 4.53 1.58
CA ALA A 135 15.84 4.48 2.99
C ALA A 135 16.25 5.85 3.56
N THR A 136 16.90 6.69 2.75
CA THR A 136 17.50 7.96 3.19
C THR A 136 16.68 9.19 2.79
N GLU A 137 15.70 9.05 1.90
CA GLU A 137 14.92 10.18 1.39
C GLU A 137 13.41 9.92 1.50
N VAL A 138 12.90 8.90 0.80
CA VAL A 138 11.44 8.66 0.73
C VAL A 138 10.86 8.39 2.12
N LEU A 139 11.52 7.52 2.90
CA LEU A 139 11.06 7.12 4.24
C LEU A 139 11.64 7.97 5.38
N ASP A 140 12.58 8.88 5.10
CA ASP A 140 13.14 9.77 6.13
C ASP A 140 12.11 10.82 6.53
N GLU A 141 11.74 10.86 7.82
CA GLU A 141 10.72 11.77 8.35
C GLU A 141 11.06 13.26 8.16
N SER A 142 12.34 13.60 8.11
CA SER A 142 12.85 14.97 8.00
C SER A 142 13.10 15.42 6.56
N TRP A 143 13.06 14.50 5.60
CA TRP A 143 13.43 14.79 4.22
C TRP A 143 12.24 15.25 3.38
N LEU A 144 12.48 16.25 2.52
CA LEU A 144 11.56 16.74 1.50
C LEU A 144 12.35 17.11 0.21
N PRO A 145 11.80 16.90 -0.99
CA PRO A 145 12.50 17.23 -2.23
C PRO A 145 12.80 18.73 -2.38
N ASN A 146 13.99 19.06 -2.91
CA ASN A 146 14.52 20.43 -3.08
C ASN A 146 14.76 21.17 -1.75
N GLY A 147 15.09 20.44 -0.69
CA GLY A 147 15.69 20.98 0.55
C GLY A 147 17.19 21.15 0.44
#